data_AF-A0AAN0NF38-F1
#
_entry.id   AF-A0AAN0NF38-F1
#
_cell.length_a   1.000
_cell.length_b   1.000
_cell.length_c   1.000
_cell.angle_alpha   90.00
_cell.angle_beta   90.00
_cell.angle_gamma   90.00
#
_symmetry.space_group_name_H-M   'P 1'
#
loop_
_entity.id
_entity.type
_entity.pdbx_description
1 polymer ?
#
loop_
_entity_poly.entity_id
_entity_poly.type
_entity_poly.pdbx_seq_one_letter_code
_entity_poly.pdbx_strand_id
1 'polypeptide(L)' 'MKHVFIINPISGLGNVKDVVGWVHEYFEKCNESYEIRFTESVGHAQRIASEYTEAVILYSVGGDGTLTRF' A
#
# COMPACT_ATOMS: atom_id res chain seq x y z
N MET A 1 -12.32 2.82 -9.71
CA MET A 1 -12.21 3.39 -8.35
C MET A 1 -10.72 3.58 -8.06
N LYS A 2 -10.27 4.43 -7.13
CA LYS A 2 -8.82 4.59 -6.88
C LYS A 2 -8.34 3.60 -5.84
N HIS A 3 -7.26 2.88 -6.15
CA HIS A 3 -6.63 1.88 -5.29
C HIS A 3 -5.33 2.45 -4.72
N VAL A 4 -5.09 2.30 -3.42
CA VAL A 4 -3.90 2.84 -2.77
C VAL A 4 -3.23 1.75 -1.94
N PHE A 5 -1.99 1.44 -2.27
CA PHE A 5 -1.18 0.45 -1.57
C PHE A 5 -0.22 1.15 -0.62
N ILE A 6 -0.40 0.96 0.68
CA ILE A 6 0.48 1.47 1.73
C ILE A 6 1.41 0.35 2.16
N ILE A 7 2.65 0.42 1.71
CA ILE A 7 3.65 -0.64 1.83
C ILE A 7 4.66 -0.31 2.94
N ASN A 8 4.88 -1.26 3.86
CA ASN A 8 5.97 -1.19 4.81
C ASN A 8 7.24 -1.86 4.24
N PRO A 9 8.26 -1.10 3.81
CA PRO A 9 9.42 -1.64 3.13
C PRO A 9 10.33 -2.50 4.04
N ILE A 10 10.18 -2.39 5.37
CA ILE A 10 11.02 -3.10 6.36
C ILE A 10 10.30 -4.32 6.92
N SER A 11 8.97 -4.41 6.74
CA SER A 11 8.23 -5.58 7.20
C SER A 11 8.76 -6.83 6.50
N GLY A 12 8.87 -7.95 7.23
CA GLY A 12 9.40 -9.23 6.71
C GLY A 12 8.60 -9.87 5.57
N LEU A 13 7.73 -9.11 4.90
CA LEU A 13 7.38 -9.33 3.50
C LEU A 13 8.70 -9.45 2.72
N GLY A 14 8.79 -10.39 1.77
CA GLY A 14 10.03 -10.62 1.01
C GLY A 14 10.47 -9.43 0.16
N ASN A 15 10.76 -9.65 -1.12
CA ASN A 15 11.25 -8.57 -1.98
C ASN A 15 10.10 -7.60 -2.33
N VAL A 16 10.01 -6.48 -1.61
CA VAL A 16 9.03 -5.39 -1.82
C VAL A 16 8.95 -4.96 -3.29
N LYS A 17 10.06 -5.05 -4.03
CA LYS A 17 10.10 -4.75 -5.47
C LYS A 17 9.20 -5.67 -6.29
N ASP A 18 9.08 -6.93 -5.91
CA ASP A 18 8.24 -7.91 -6.63
C ASP A 18 6.77 -7.55 -6.44
N VAL A 19 6.37 -7.16 -5.23
CA VAL A 19 5.00 -6.72 -4.96
C VAL A 19 4.64 -5.47 -5.75
N VAL A 20 5.54 -4.48 -5.78
CA VAL A 20 5.38 -3.28 -6.62
C VAL A 20 5.22 -3.68 -8.09
N GLY A 21 6.06 -4.61 -8.57
CA GLY A 21 5.96 -5.17 -9.92
C GLY A 21 4.60 -5.83 -10.20
N TRP A 22 4.10 -6.66 -9.30
CA TRP A 22 2.80 -7.33 -9.45
C TRP A 22 1.64 -6.33 -9.49
N VAL A 23 1.68 -5.30 -8.65
CA VAL A 23 0.68 -4.23 -8.67
C VAL A 23 0.73 -3.52 -10.03
N HIS A 24 1.90 -3.10 -10.49
CA HIS A 24 2.04 -2.47 -11.80
C HIS A 24 1.51 -3.35 -12.95
N GLU A 25 1.88 -4.64 -12.99
CA GLU A 25 1.45 -5.56 -14.04
C GLU A 25 -0.07 -5.78 -14.04
N TYR A 26 -0.69 -5.88 -12.86
CA TYR A 26 -2.13 -6.02 -12.73
C TYR A 26 -2.87 -4.80 -13.28
N PHE A 27 -2.45 -3.60 -12.86
CA PHE A 27 -3.10 -2.36 -13.28
C PHE A 27 -2.72 -1.89 -14.68
N GLU A 28 -1.66 -2.43 -15.30
CA GLU A 28 -1.41 -2.21 -16.73
C GLU A 28 -2.51 -2.86 -17.60
N LYS A 29 -3.08 -3.97 -17.11
CA LYS A 29 -4.16 -4.71 -17.79
C LYS A 29 -5.56 -4.23 -17.37
N CYS A 30 -5.67 -3.43 -16.31
CA CYS A 30 -6.93 -2.89 -15.80
C CYS A 30 -7.00 -1.38 -16.01
N ASN A 31 -8.12 -0.87 -16.52
CA ASN A 31 -8.30 0.57 -16.73
C ASN A 31 -8.69 1.33 -15.43
N GLU A 32 -8.07 0.96 -14.31
CA GLU A 32 -8.32 1.53 -12.98
C GLU A 32 -7.10 2.29 -12.46
N SER A 33 -7.34 3.31 -11.63
CA SER A 33 -6.26 4.13 -11.08
C SER A 33 -5.71 3.51 -9.80
N TYR A 34 -4.38 3.52 -9.66
CA TYR A 34 -3.71 3.06 -8.45
C TYR A 34 -2.56 3.99 -8.05
N GLU A 35 -2.17 3.90 -6.78
CA GLU A 35 -1.05 4.62 -6.17
C GLU A 35 -0.34 3.70 -5.18
N ILE A 36 0.99 3.80 -5.11
CA ILE A 36 1.81 3.07 -4.14
C ILE A 36 2.50 4.08 -3.23
N ARG A 37 2.36 3.89 -1.92
CA ARG A 37 2.93 4.74 -0.88
C ARG A 37 3.75 3.89 0.07
N PHE A 38 4.95 4.33 0.41
CA PHE A 38 5.79 3.65 1.38
C PHE A 38 5.69 4.30 2.74
N THR A 39 5.62 3.48 3.80
CA THR A 39 5.74 3.98 5.16
C THR A 39 7.20 4.17 5.54
N GLU A 40 7.47 5.21 6.31
CA GLU A 40 8.82 5.52 6.81
C GLU A 40 8.99 5.20 8.31
N SER A 41 7.88 5.06 9.05
CA SER A 41 7.89 4.83 10.50
C SER A 41 6.58 4.25 11.01
N VAL A 42 6.58 3.80 12.27
CA VAL A 42 5.39 3.32 12.98
C VAL A 42 4.33 4.42 13.02
N GLY A 43 3.09 4.08 12.63
CA GLY A 43 1.97 5.03 12.56
C GLY A 43 1.92 5.87 11.28
N HIS A 44 2.94 5.82 10.41
CA HIS A 44 2.91 6.55 9.14
C HIS A 44 1.80 6.02 8.20
N ALA A 45 1.48 4.72 8.26
CA ALA A 45 0.37 4.17 7.49
C ALA A 45 -0.97 4.86 7.77
N GLN A 46 -1.26 5.17 9.04
CA GLN A 46 -2.48 5.89 9.45
C GLN A 46 -2.49 7.32 8.91
N ARG A 47 -1.34 8.01 8.96
CA ARG A 47 -1.21 9.37 8.41
C ARG A 47 -1.48 9.36 6.90
N ILE A 48 -0.87 8.44 6.16
CA ILE A 48 -1.09 8.29 4.72
C ILE A 48 -2.58 7.99 4.45
N ALA A 49 -3.19 7.05 5.19
CA ALA A 49 -4.60 6.72 5.04
C ALA A 49 -5.51 7.95 5.27
N SER A 50 -5.18 8.81 6.25
CA SER A 50 -5.95 10.02 6.55
C SER A 50 -5.86 11.13 5.49
N GLU A 51 -4.89 11.05 4.57
CA GLU A 51 -4.78 12.01 3.45
C GLU A 51 -5.87 11.81 2.40
N TYR A 52 -6.47 10.60 2.32
CA TYR A 52 -7.51 10.28 1.36
C TYR A 52 -8.89 10.61 1.92
N THR A 53 -9.47 11.70 1.44
CA THR A 53 -10.83 12.16 1.79
C THR A 53 -11.88 11.73 0.77
N GLU A 54 -11.44 11.24 -0.38
CA GLU A 54 -12.26 10.71 -1.46
C GLU A 54 -12.47 9.18 -1.31
N ALA A 55 -13.44 8.64 -2.05
CA ALA A 55 -13.71 7.20 -2.03
C ALA A 55 -12.57 6.41 -2.69
N VAL A 56 -11.70 5.82 -1.86
CA VAL A 56 -10.58 4.98 -2.27
C VAL A 56 -10.62 3.62 -1.59
N ILE A 57 -9.94 2.63 -2.17
CA ILE A 57 -9.66 1.36 -1.52
C ILE A 57 -8.20 1.37 -1.05
N LEU A 58 -8.02 1.25 0.27
CA LEU A 58 -6.69 1.23 0.90
C LEU A 58 -6.27 -0.22 1.17
N TYR A 59 -5.04 -0.55 0.77
CA TYR A 59 -4.41 -1.84 1.00
C TYR A 59 -3.21 -1.64 1.92
N SER A 60 -3.21 -2.30 3.06
CA SER A 60 -2.00 -2.48 3.85
C SER A 60 -1.17 -3.60 3.25
N VAL A 61 0.11 -3.33 3.02
CA VAL A 61 1.06 -4.35 2.55
C VAL A 61 2.23 -4.41 3.51
N GLY A 62 2.25 -5.43 4.35
CA GLY A 62 3.35 -5.74 5.26
C GLY A 62 3.15 -7.06 6.00
N GLY A 63 4.16 -7.52 6.73
CA GLY A 63 4.08 -8.73 7.58
C GLY A 63 3.15 -8.60 8.80
N ASP A 64 3.02 -9.68 9.58
CA ASP A 64 2.02 -9.89 10.66
C ASP A 64 1.90 -8.76 11.71
N GLY A 65 2.92 -7.92 11.92
CA GLY A 65 2.85 -6.78 12.83
C GLY A 65 2.11 -5.54 12.28
N THR A 66 1.87 -5.47 10.98
CA THR A 66 1.37 -4.25 10.31
C THR A 66 -0.10 -3.99 10.64
N LEU A 67 -0.90 -5.03 10.88
CA LEU A 67 -2.32 -4.92 11.26
C LEU A 67 -2.57 -4.44 12.70
N THR A 68 -1.55 -4.41 13.56
CA THR A 68 -1.74 -4.11 15.00
C THR A 68 -1.89 -2.60 15.28
N ARG A 69 -1.68 -1.71 14.30
CA ARG A 69 -1.81 -0.25 14.44
C ARG A 69 -2.35 0.48 13.19
N PHE A 70 -3.28 -0.12 12.45
CA PHE A 70 -4.13 0.63 11.53
C PHE A 70 -5.19 1.43 12.30
#